data_AF-A0A947C1X7-F1
#
_entry.id   AF-A0A947C1X7-F1
#
_cell.length_a   1.000
_cell.length_b   1.000
_cell.length_c   1.000
_cell.angle_alpha   90.00
_cell.angle_beta   90.00
_cell.angle_gamma   90.00
#
_symmetry.space_group_name_H-M   'P 1'
#
loop_
_entity.id
_entity.type
_entity.pdbx_description
1 polymer ?
#
loop_
_entity_poly.entity_id
_entity_poly.type
_entity_poly.pdbx_seq_one_letter_code
_entity_poly.pdbx_strand_id
1 'polypeptide(L)'
;MEKVGQLRLVSWFNLHVATHMDPLLMRLSGGRLNLTGTDAVVILHHVGAKTGKARETPLLYFTDGPDVVLIASAGGAPQHPAWLHN
;
A
#
# COMPACT_ATOMS: atom_id res chain seq x y z
N MET A 1 -19.54 -11.37 -5.66
CA MET A 1 -19.22 -10.55 -4.47
C MET A 1 -18.69 -9.18 -4.92
N GLU A 2 -19.40 -8.45 -5.80
CA GLU A 2 -18.75 -7.45 -6.69
C GLU A 2 -19.37 -6.05 -6.64
N LYS A 3 -20.11 -5.71 -5.56
CA LYS A 3 -20.80 -4.41 -5.44
C LYS A 3 -20.46 -3.60 -4.19
N VAL A 4 -19.47 -4.00 -3.40
CA VAL A 4 -19.11 -3.31 -2.14
C VAL A 4 -18.11 -2.17 -2.35
N GLY A 5 -17.30 -2.21 -3.42
CA GLY A 5 -16.21 -1.25 -3.67
C GLY A 5 -16.62 0.16 -4.10
N GLN A 6 -17.91 0.41 -4.40
CA GLN A 6 -18.38 1.71 -4.92
C GLN A 6 -19.04 2.62 -3.87
N LEU A 7 -19.22 2.18 -2.62
CA LEU A 7 -19.72 3.08 -1.57
C LEU A 7 -18.62 4.07 -1.17
N ARG A 8 -18.87 5.36 -1.42
CA ARG A 8 -17.99 6.48 -1.03
C ARG A 8 -17.53 6.43 0.42
N LEU A 9 -18.36 5.85 1.30
CA LEU A 9 -18.08 5.66 2.73
C LEU A 9 -17.04 4.55 3.00
N VAL A 10 -17.08 3.46 2.24
CA VAL A 10 -16.10 2.36 2.32
C VAL A 10 -14.75 2.80 1.74
N SER A 11 -14.78 3.57 0.65
CA SER A 11 -13.58 4.16 0.04
C SER A 11 -12.92 5.21 0.97
N TRP A 12 -13.72 6.09 1.61
CA TRP A 12 -13.22 7.02 2.63
C TRP A 12 -12.61 6.28 3.83
N PHE A 13 -13.28 5.26 4.35
CA PHE A 13 -12.81 4.47 5.48
C PHE A 13 -11.48 3.75 5.16
N ASN A 14 -11.37 3.11 3.99
CA ASN A 14 -10.13 2.48 3.56
C ASN A 14 -8.98 3.49 3.46
N LEU A 15 -9.20 4.65 2.83
CA LEU A 15 -8.14 5.64 2.63
C LEU A 15 -7.71 6.33 3.94
N HIS A 16 -8.64 6.57 4.87
CA HIS A 16 -8.35 7.37 6.07
C HIS A 16 -8.05 6.54 7.32
N VAL A 17 -8.67 5.38 7.48
CA VAL A 17 -8.56 4.57 8.71
C VAL A 17 -7.65 3.35 8.50
N ALA A 18 -7.86 2.57 7.44
CA ALA A 18 -7.08 1.36 7.18
C ALA A 18 -5.60 1.68 6.94
N THR A 19 -5.29 2.71 6.12
CA THR A 19 -3.91 3.14 5.79
C THR A 19 -3.05 3.47 7.03
N HIS A 20 -3.65 3.91 8.13
CA HIS A 20 -2.90 4.24 9.35
C HIS A 20 -2.65 3.03 10.26
N MET A 21 -3.55 2.04 10.24
CA MET A 21 -3.48 0.87 11.13
C MET A 21 -2.83 -0.35 10.46
N ASP A 22 -2.86 -0.41 9.13
CA ASP A 22 -2.25 -1.48 8.34
C ASP A 22 -0.74 -1.65 8.57
N PRO A 23 0.10 -0.59 8.67
CA PRO A 23 1.53 -0.77 8.91
C PRO A 23 1.84 -1.49 10.23
N LEU A 24 1.03 -1.23 11.27
CA LEU A 24 1.18 -1.88 12.57
C LEU A 24 0.74 -3.34 12.51
N LEU A 25 -0.40 -3.61 11.90
CA LEU A 25 -0.92 -4.97 11.72
C LEU A 25 -0.02 -5.82 10.83
N MET A 26 0.54 -5.26 9.77
CA MET A 26 1.48 -5.94 8.88
C MET A 26 2.80 -6.25 9.58
N ARG A 27 3.33 -5.32 10.39
CA ARG A 27 4.54 -5.56 11.18
C ARG A 27 4.36 -6.69 12.19
N LEU A 28 3.20 -6.77 12.83
CA LEU A 28 2.91 -7.81 13.83
C LEU A 28 2.55 -9.17 13.21
N SER A 29 1.96 -9.18 12.01
CA SER A 29 1.51 -10.40 11.33
C SER A 29 2.47 -10.92 10.26
N GLY A 30 3.60 -10.23 10.03
CA GLY A 30 4.53 -10.56 8.95
C GLY A 30 3.92 -10.38 7.55
N GLY A 31 3.01 -9.40 7.40
CA GLY A 31 2.35 -9.07 6.13
C GLY A 31 1.10 -9.92 5.81
N ARG A 32 0.65 -10.78 6.72
CA ARG A 32 -0.49 -11.70 6.50
C ARG A 32 -1.86 -11.11 6.79
N LEU A 33 -1.92 -10.03 7.56
CA LEU A 33 -3.17 -9.37 7.91
C LEU A 33 -3.13 -7.90 7.50
N ASN A 34 -4.12 -7.49 6.72
CA ASN A 34 -4.45 -6.10 6.47
C ASN A 34 -5.96 -5.88 6.58
N LEU A 35 -6.35 -4.64 6.82
CA LEU A 35 -7.75 -4.24 6.94
C LEU A 35 -8.44 -4.13 5.57
N THR A 36 -7.68 -4.20 4.48
CA THR A 36 -8.16 -4.18 3.09
C THR A 36 -8.54 -5.56 2.55
N GLY A 37 -8.35 -6.65 3.32
CA GLY A 37 -8.70 -8.02 2.93
C GLY A 37 -7.93 -8.56 1.72
N THR A 38 -6.71 -8.07 1.49
CA THR A 38 -5.91 -8.37 0.30
C THR A 38 -4.65 -9.13 0.67
N ASP A 39 -4.59 -10.43 0.40
CA ASP A 39 -3.50 -11.30 0.90
C ASP A 39 -2.12 -11.05 0.24
N ALA A 40 -2.02 -10.18 -0.77
CA ALA A 40 -0.80 -9.93 -1.53
C ALA A 40 -0.20 -8.55 -1.22
N VAL A 41 0.61 -8.48 -0.16
CA VAL A 41 1.35 -7.28 0.25
C VAL A 41 2.84 -7.56 0.28
N VAL A 42 3.64 -6.59 -0.16
CA VAL A 42 5.08 -6.51 0.08
C VAL A 42 5.43 -5.27 0.88
N ILE A 43 6.55 -5.32 1.60
CA ILE A 43 7.18 -4.15 2.20
C ILE A 43 8.26 -3.64 1.24
N LEU A 44 8.05 -2.47 0.65
CA LEU A 44 9.07 -1.78 -0.12
C LEU A 44 10.01 -1.04 0.84
N HIS A 45 11.25 -1.49 0.91
CA HIS A 45 12.34 -0.77 1.57
C HIS A 45 12.97 0.21 0.58
N HIS A 46 13.05 1.49 0.94
CA HIS A 46 13.62 2.52 0.06
C HIS A 46 14.33 3.62 0.85
N VAL A 47 15.16 4.39 0.17
CA VAL A 47 15.90 5.52 0.73
C VAL A 47 15.37 6.79 0.08
N GLY A 48 14.95 7.78 0.87
CA GLY A 48 14.42 9.02 0.31
C GLY A 48 15.47 9.79 -0.50
N ALA A 49 15.30 9.95 -1.81
CA ALA A 49 16.30 10.54 -2.71
C ALA A 49 16.82 11.92 -2.27
N LYS A 50 15.96 12.74 -1.64
CA LYS A 50 16.35 14.08 -1.13
C LYS A 50 16.93 14.07 0.29
N THR A 51 16.62 13.05 1.09
CA THR A 51 16.87 13.06 2.54
C THR A 51 17.84 12.00 3.03
N GLY A 52 18.11 10.97 2.22
CA GLY A 52 18.92 9.82 2.62
C GLY A 52 18.29 8.93 3.71
N LYS A 53 17.06 9.22 4.14
CA LYS A 53 16.40 8.45 5.22
C LYS A 53 15.83 7.14 4.69
N ALA A 54 16.15 6.04 5.35
CA ALA A 54 15.53 4.75 5.13
C ALA A 54 14.05 4.79 5.53
N ARG A 55 13.19 4.19 4.70
CA ARG A 55 11.74 4.16 4.84
C ARG A 55 11.20 2.80 4.38
N GLU A 56 10.04 2.46 4.93
CA GLU A 56 9.27 1.28 4.56
C GLU A 56 7.90 1.74 4.06
N THR A 57 7.42 1.14 2.97
CA THR A 57 6.07 1.40 2.47
C THR A 57 5.39 0.08 2.12
N PRO A 58 4.30 -0.29 2.82
CA PRO A 58 3.53 -1.45 2.43
C PRO A 58 2.79 -1.17 1.13
N LEU A 59 2.90 -2.10 0.18
CA LEU A 59 2.28 -1.99 -1.14
C LEU A 59 1.59 -3.30 -1.49
N LEU A 60 0.43 -3.17 -2.11
CA LEU A 60 -0.15 -4.27 -2.87
C LEU A 60 0.74 -4.55 -4.08
N TYR A 61 0.94 -5.82 -4.39
CA TYR A 61 1.70 -6.25 -5.54
C TYR A 61 0.99 -7.38 -6.27
N PHE A 62 1.42 -7.58 -7.50
CA PHE A 62 1.18 -8.81 -8.24
C PHE A 62 2.46 -9.20 -8.97
N THR A 63 2.47 -10.38 -9.59
CA THR A 63 3.61 -10.85 -10.39
C THR A 63 3.22 -10.96 -11.84
N ASP A 64 4.16 -10.65 -12.72
CA ASP A 64 4.09 -10.94 -14.16
C ASP A 64 5.31 -11.80 -14.52
N GLY A 65 5.11 -13.12 -14.55
CA GLY A 65 6.21 -14.08 -14.64
C GLY A 65 7.18 -13.96 -13.44
N PRO A 66 8.48 -13.71 -13.68
CA PRO A 66 9.46 -13.51 -12.60
C PRO A 66 9.42 -12.11 -11.98
N ASP A 67 8.70 -11.16 -12.57
CA ASP A 67 8.74 -9.75 -12.18
C ASP A 67 7.68 -9.44 -11.11
N VAL A 68 8.08 -8.61 -10.13
CA VAL A 68 7.18 -8.05 -9.11
C VAL A 68 6.69 -6.69 -9.59
N VAL A 69 5.37 -6.55 -9.72
CA VAL A 69 4.74 -5.31 -10.18
C VAL A 69 4.13 -4.56 -9.01
N LEU A 70 4.55 -3.30 -8.86
CA LEU A 70 4.06 -2.36 -7.84
C LEU A 70 3.30 -1.22 -8.52
N ILE A 71 2.19 -0.77 -7.92
CA ILE A 71 1.37 0.32 -8.48
C ILE A 71 1.55 1.60 -7.64
N ALA A 72 2.08 2.65 -8.25
CA ALA A 72 2.25 3.97 -7.65
C ALA A 72 0.97 4.83 -7.67
N SER A 73 -0.18 4.26 -7.27
CA SER A 73 -1.47 4.94 -7.38
C SER A 73 -1.67 6.06 -6.36
N ALA A 74 -0.99 5.98 -5.20
CA ALA A 74 -1.23 6.86 -4.05
C ALA A 74 -2.73 7.00 -3.69
N GLY A 75 -3.51 5.92 -3.86
CA GLY A 75 -4.97 5.94 -3.63
C GLY A 75 -5.75 6.81 -4.64
N GLY A 76 -5.17 7.12 -5.80
CA GLY A 76 -5.75 8.00 -6.81
C GLY A 76 -5.43 9.49 -6.60
N ALA A 77 -4.49 9.82 -5.71
CA ALA A 77 -4.08 11.20 -5.50
C ALA A 77 -3.47 11.82 -6.78
N PRO A 78 -3.65 13.13 -7.02
CA PRO A 78 -3.07 13.80 -8.18
C PRO A 78 -1.54 13.89 -8.14
N GLN A 79 -0.92 13.69 -6.96
CA GLN A 79 0.53 13.61 -6.81
C GLN A 79 0.98 12.16 -6.72
N HIS A 80 2.09 11.86 -7.40
CA HIS A 80 2.75 10.56 -7.27
C HIS A 80 3.33 10.36 -5.86
N PRO A 81 3.36 9.12 -5.36
CA PRO A 81 3.96 8.83 -4.07
C PRO A 81 5.47 9.05 -4.12
N ALA A 82 6.05 9.55 -3.03
CA ALA A 82 7.46 9.94 -2.99
C ALA A 82 8.42 8.79 -3.34
N TRP A 83 8.07 7.55 -3.00
CA TRP A 83 8.90 6.37 -3.29
C TRP A 83 9.09 6.11 -4.79
N LEU A 84 8.20 6.61 -5.65
CA LEU A 84 8.35 6.50 -7.10
C LEU A 84 9.56 7.31 -7.62
N HIS A 85 9.97 8.33 -6.87
CA HIS A 85 11.09 9.21 -7.22
C HIS A 85 12.35 8.94 -6.39
N ASN A 86 12.36 7.84 -5.63
CA ASN A 86 13.49 7.46 -4.79
C ASN A 86 14.53 6.64 -5.53
#